data_AF-A0A941J5W5-F1
#
_entry.id   AF-A0A941J5W5-F1
#
_cell.length_a   1.000
_cell.length_b   1.000
_cell.length_c   1.000
_cell.angle_alpha   90.00
_cell.angle_beta   90.00
_cell.angle_gamma   90.00
#
_symmetry.space_group_name_H-M   'P 1'
#
loop_
_entity.id
_entity.type
_entity.pdbx_description
1 polymer ?
#
loop_
_entity_poly.entity_id
_entity_poly.type
_entity_poly.pdbx_seq_one_letter_code
_entity_poly.pdbx_strand_id
1 'polypeptide(L)'
;MYYDRENLVVSGVPETVDVTLKGAKSLLINAKNQRDFKVYVDLSDPAISMGDRTVTFKISDLNEKLVATIDPEYAEVNVQERVTKEFSVEAEYNSSLLEEGYTAGQPTVSPQTVKITGAKDAIEQISYVKANLEINKGLNETVNSKATVKALTGI
;
A
#
# COMPACT_ATOMS: atom_id res chain seq x y z
N MET A 1 -8.59 10.13 5.96
CA MET A 1 -9.36 9.61 4.82
C MET A 1 -10.41 8.63 5.34
N TYR A 2 -11.67 8.83 4.98
CA TYR A 2 -12.81 7.98 5.34
C TYR A 2 -13.33 7.28 4.08
N TYR A 3 -13.40 5.95 4.09
CA TYR A 3 -13.90 5.12 2.99
C TYR A 3 -14.11 3.68 3.50
N ASP A 4 -14.79 2.85 2.72
CA ASP A 4 -14.95 1.42 3.01
C ASP A 4 -13.63 0.66 2.81
N ARG A 5 -12.88 0.45 3.91
CA ARG A 5 -11.58 -0.24 3.87
C ARG A 5 -11.68 -1.75 3.70
N GLU A 6 -12.87 -2.32 3.88
CA GLU A 6 -13.08 -3.76 3.73
C GLU A 6 -13.31 -4.13 2.27
N ASN A 7 -14.00 -3.27 1.53
CA ASN A 7 -14.38 -3.54 0.14
C ASN A 7 -13.64 -2.69 -0.90
N LEU A 8 -12.91 -1.64 -0.51
CA LEU A 8 -12.25 -0.73 -1.46
C LEU A 8 -10.76 -0.53 -1.18
N VAL A 9 -10.04 -0.18 -2.25
CA VAL A 9 -8.67 0.36 -2.21
C VAL A 9 -8.70 1.73 -2.88
N VAL A 10 -8.05 2.71 -2.25
CA VAL A 10 -7.96 4.08 -2.74
C VAL A 10 -6.50 4.46 -2.85
N SER A 11 -6.12 5.03 -3.99
CA SER A 11 -4.77 5.52 -4.28
C SER A 11 -4.82 6.93 -4.87
N GLY A 12 -3.66 7.60 -4.99
CA GLY A 12 -3.55 8.93 -5.59
C GLY A 12 -3.62 10.11 -4.62
N VAL A 13 -4.07 9.91 -3.37
CA VAL A 13 -4.03 10.97 -2.36
C VAL A 13 -2.59 11.25 -1.92
N PRO A 14 -2.11 12.51 -1.95
CA PRO A 14 -0.78 12.87 -1.49
C PRO A 14 -0.62 12.60 0.01
N GLU A 15 0.61 12.25 0.42
CA GLU A 15 0.92 11.98 1.83
C GLU A 15 0.76 13.23 2.71
N THR A 16 1.02 14.41 2.14
CA THR A 16 0.94 15.70 2.83
C THR A 16 0.33 16.77 1.94
N VAL A 17 -0.21 17.80 2.56
CA VAL A 17 -0.72 19.02 1.93
C VAL A 17 -0.32 20.23 2.77
N ASP A 18 -0.24 21.39 2.14
CA ASP A 18 0.04 22.64 2.81
C ASP A 18 -1.26 23.30 3.28
N VAL A 19 -1.29 23.76 4.53
CA VAL A 19 -2.45 24.44 5.11
C VAL A 19 -2.05 25.85 5.53
N THR A 20 -2.66 26.85 4.88
CA THR A 20 -2.52 28.26 5.23
C THR A 20 -3.69 28.70 6.09
N LEU A 21 -3.41 29.20 7.30
CA LEU A 21 -4.41 29.71 8.23
C LEU A 21 -4.40 31.24 8.30
N LYS A 22 -5.57 31.87 8.30
CA LYS A 22 -5.78 33.31 8.47
C LYS A 22 -6.74 33.60 9.62
N GLY A 23 -6.44 34.60 10.44
CA GLY A 23 -7.28 35.02 11.57
C GLY A 23 -6.51 35.75 12.65
N ALA A 24 -7.07 35.80 13.86
CA ALA A 24 -6.45 36.48 15.00
C ALA A 24 -5.13 35.79 15.41
N LYS A 25 -4.08 36.59 15.67
CA LYS A 25 -2.73 36.10 15.98
C LYS A 25 -2.68 35.09 17.13
N SER A 26 -3.45 35.31 18.20
CA SER A 26 -3.52 34.39 19.34
C SER A 26 -4.05 33.00 18.95
N LEU A 27 -5.08 32.95 18.09
CA LEU A 27 -5.65 31.70 17.57
C LEU A 27 -4.69 31.00 16.61
N LEU A 28 -3.99 31.75 15.75
CA LEU A 28 -2.97 31.19 14.85
C LEU A 28 -1.81 30.54 15.61
N ILE A 29 -1.32 31.19 16.68
CA ILE A 29 -0.27 30.64 17.54
C ILE A 29 -0.76 29.35 18.20
N ASN A 30 -2.00 29.35 18.72
CA ASN A 30 -2.57 28.17 19.35
C ASN A 30 -2.71 27.00 18.36
N ALA A 31 -3.33 27.23 17.19
CA ALA A 31 -3.50 26.21 16.15
C ALA A 31 -2.17 25.66 15.63
N LYS A 32 -1.14 26.52 15.48
CA LYS A 32 0.20 26.09 15.08
C LYS A 32 0.89 25.20 16.12
N ASN A 33 0.67 25.47 17.41
CA ASN A 33 1.30 24.74 18.51
C ASN A 33 0.58 23.44 18.83
N GLN A 34 -0.76 23.44 18.83
CA GLN A 34 -1.56 22.27 19.18
C GLN A 34 -1.77 21.33 17.99
N ARG A 35 -1.90 21.87 16.77
CA ARG A 35 -2.15 21.09 15.53
C ARG A 35 -3.27 20.07 15.71
N ASP A 36 -4.33 20.49 16.40
CA ASP A 36 -5.50 19.68 16.76
C ASP A 36 -6.51 19.54 15.60
N PHE A 37 -6.40 20.38 14.57
CA PHE A 37 -7.17 20.25 13.34
C PHE A 37 -6.68 19.07 12.46
N LYS A 38 -7.60 18.52 11.66
CA LYS A 38 -7.30 17.39 10.77
C LYS A 38 -7.72 17.72 9.35
N VAL A 39 -6.83 17.46 8.39
CA VAL A 39 -7.18 17.45 6.97
C VAL A 39 -7.56 16.04 6.56
N TYR A 40 -8.67 15.89 5.86
CA TYR A 40 -9.17 14.60 5.42
C TYR A 40 -9.90 14.68 4.09
N VAL A 41 -9.97 13.53 3.42
CA VAL A 41 -10.86 13.27 2.30
C VAL A 41 -11.95 12.32 2.79
N ASP A 42 -13.19 12.59 2.40
CA ASP A 42 -14.35 11.75 2.69
C ASP A 42 -14.84 11.11 1.39
N LEU A 43 -14.66 9.79 1.30
CA LEU A 43 -15.08 8.95 0.19
C LEU A 43 -16.22 7.99 0.59
N SER A 44 -16.92 8.29 1.67
CA SER A 44 -18.09 7.51 2.10
C SER A 44 -19.37 7.82 1.32
N ASP A 45 -19.34 8.88 0.49
CA ASP A 45 -20.48 9.28 -0.33
C ASP A 45 -20.79 8.18 -1.37
N PRO A 46 -22.01 7.58 -1.35
CA PRO A 46 -22.40 6.55 -2.30
C PRO A 46 -22.44 7.03 -3.77
N ALA A 47 -22.39 8.34 -4.04
CA ALA A 47 -22.22 8.87 -5.38
C ALA A 47 -20.79 8.67 -5.93
N ILE A 48 -19.82 8.35 -5.07
CA ILE A 48 -18.44 8.06 -5.45
C ILE A 48 -18.40 6.66 -6.06
N SER A 49 -18.31 6.64 -7.38
CA SER A 49 -18.17 5.43 -8.17
C SER A 49 -16.71 5.06 -8.39
N MET A 50 -16.48 3.79 -8.72
CA MET A 50 -15.16 3.24 -9.07
C MET A 50 -14.45 4.04 -10.16
N GLY A 51 -13.11 3.96 -10.17
CA GLY A 51 -12.23 4.60 -11.13
C GLY A 51 -11.66 5.94 -10.67
N ASP A 52 -11.19 6.73 -11.63
CA ASP A 52 -10.53 8.02 -11.40
C ASP A 52 -11.54 9.12 -11.07
N ARG A 53 -11.25 9.89 -10.02
CA ARG A 53 -12.08 10.97 -9.50
C ARG A 53 -11.24 12.10 -8.90
N THR A 54 -11.76 13.31 -8.94
CA THR A 54 -11.20 14.45 -8.23
C THR A 54 -11.98 14.68 -6.93
N VAL A 55 -11.27 14.79 -5.81
CA VAL A 55 -11.87 14.92 -4.48
C VAL A 55 -11.24 16.08 -3.73
N THR A 56 -12.08 16.88 -3.08
CA THR A 56 -11.65 18.08 -2.34
C THR A 56 -11.26 17.72 -0.90
N PHE A 57 -10.19 18.32 -0.41
CA PHE A 57 -9.81 18.19 0.99
C PHE A 57 -10.77 18.97 1.90
N LYS A 58 -11.10 18.37 3.04
CA LYS A 58 -11.87 18.99 4.11
C LYS A 58 -11.00 19.14 5.35
N ILE A 59 -11.33 20.12 6.19
CA ILE A 59 -10.69 20.33 7.49
C ILE A 59 -11.72 20.16 8.61
N SER A 60 -11.40 19.39 9.64
CA SER A 60 -12.20 19.27 10.87
C SER A 60 -11.42 19.80 12.06
N ASP A 61 -12.13 20.04 13.15
CA ASP A 61 -11.57 20.43 14.45
C ASP A 61 -10.80 21.78 14.39
N LEU A 62 -10.98 22.59 13.34
CA LEU A 62 -10.44 23.94 13.24
C LEU A 62 -11.36 24.94 13.93
N ASN A 63 -10.78 25.86 14.71
CA ASN A 63 -11.52 26.96 15.30
C ASN A 63 -12.27 27.77 14.22
N GLU A 64 -13.59 27.96 14.39
CA GLU A 64 -14.46 28.62 13.40
C GLU A 64 -14.07 30.07 13.06
N LYS A 65 -13.27 30.73 13.91
CA LYS A 65 -12.76 32.09 13.66
C LYS A 65 -11.49 32.10 12.80
N LEU A 66 -10.96 30.94 12.42
CA LEU A 66 -9.84 30.80 11.50
C LEU A 66 -10.36 30.39 10.12
N VAL A 67 -9.76 30.98 9.09
CA VAL A 67 -9.98 30.61 7.69
C VAL A 67 -8.80 29.77 7.24
N ALA A 68 -9.06 28.60 6.67
CA ALA A 68 -8.05 27.71 6.11
C ALA A 68 -8.09 27.68 4.59
N THR A 69 -6.93 27.60 3.97
CA THR A 69 -6.75 27.27 2.55
C THR A 69 -5.79 26.10 2.46
N ILE A 70 -6.15 25.10 1.67
CA ILE A 70 -5.37 23.86 1.49
C ILE A 70 -4.78 23.87 0.08
N ASP A 71 -3.49 23.58 -0.04
CA ASP A 71 -2.79 23.45 -1.32
C ASP A 71 -2.09 22.07 -1.40
N PRO A 72 -2.40 21.25 -2.41
CA PRO A 72 -3.46 21.44 -3.42
C PRO A 72 -4.87 21.38 -2.82
N GLU A 73 -5.83 22.08 -3.44
CA GLU A 73 -7.23 22.10 -2.99
C GLU A 73 -7.94 20.73 -3.18
N TYR A 74 -7.49 19.97 -4.17
CA TYR A 74 -8.03 18.67 -4.53
C TYR A 74 -6.93 17.63 -4.75
N ALA A 75 -7.31 16.36 -4.69
CA ALA A 75 -6.51 15.24 -5.11
C ALA A 75 -7.22 14.46 -6.22
N GLU A 76 -6.44 13.92 -7.15
CA GLU A 76 -6.90 12.88 -8.06
C GLU A 76 -6.75 11.53 -7.35
N VAL A 77 -7.85 10.79 -7.27
CA VAL A 77 -7.90 9.49 -6.62
C VAL A 77 -8.42 8.44 -7.55
N ASN A 78 -7.92 7.22 -7.40
CA ASN A 78 -8.43 6.06 -8.08
C ASN A 78 -9.02 5.10 -7.03
N VAL A 79 -10.31 4.78 -7.18
CA VAL A 79 -11.06 3.91 -6.28
C VAL A 79 -11.32 2.58 -6.97
N GLN A 80 -10.86 1.49 -6.36
CA GLN A 80 -11.00 0.13 -6.89
C GLN A 80 -11.59 -0.83 -5.88
N GLU A 81 -12.18 -1.91 -6.37
CA GLU A 81 -12.58 -3.05 -5.55
C GLU A 81 -11.35 -3.64 -4.84
N ARG A 82 -11.51 -3.92 -3.54
CA ARG A 82 -10.57 -4.69 -2.74
C ARG A 82 -10.93 -6.15 -2.87
N VAL A 83 -10.03 -6.95 -3.41
CA VAL A 83 -10.22 -8.39 -3.59
C VAL A 83 -9.12 -9.16 -2.89
N THR A 84 -9.44 -10.39 -2.48
CA THR A 84 -8.47 -11.35 -1.96
C THR A 84 -8.48 -12.57 -2.86
N LYS A 85 -7.31 -12.97 -3.38
CA LYS A 85 -7.14 -14.21 -4.15
C LYS A 85 -6.04 -15.06 -3.53
N GLU A 86 -6.16 -16.36 -3.71
CA GLU A 86 -5.16 -17.33 -3.26
C GLU A 86 -4.21 -17.67 -4.42
N PHE A 87 -2.92 -17.72 -4.11
CA PHE A 87 -1.85 -17.98 -5.08
C PHE A 87 -0.93 -19.08 -4.56
N SER A 88 -0.51 -19.97 -5.45
CA SER A 88 0.55 -20.94 -5.17
C SER A 88 1.90 -20.24 -5.07
N VAL A 89 2.70 -20.64 -4.09
CA VAL A 89 4.04 -20.10 -3.87
C VAL A 89 5.08 -21.04 -4.48
N GLU A 90 5.89 -20.51 -5.37
CA GLU A 90 7.02 -21.23 -5.97
C GLU A 90 8.31 -20.81 -5.29
N ALA A 91 9.14 -21.78 -4.88
CA ALA A 91 10.49 -21.48 -4.40
C ALA A 91 11.40 -21.11 -5.57
N GLU A 92 12.19 -20.07 -5.39
CA GLU A 92 13.24 -19.67 -6.31
C GLU A 92 14.56 -19.52 -5.56
N TYR A 93 15.62 -20.09 -6.13
CA TYR A 93 16.98 -19.98 -5.61
C TYR A 93 17.97 -19.85 -6.76
N ASN A 94 19.14 -19.29 -6.47
CA ASN A 94 20.22 -19.20 -7.45
C ASN A 94 21.07 -20.48 -7.42
N SER A 95 20.93 -21.31 -8.46
CA SER A 95 21.70 -22.56 -8.60
C SER A 95 23.21 -22.35 -8.72
N SER A 96 23.68 -21.15 -9.10
CA SER A 96 25.10 -20.82 -9.18
C SER A 96 25.81 -20.77 -7.83
N LEU A 97 25.06 -20.90 -6.73
CA LEU A 97 25.58 -20.89 -5.36
C LEU A 97 25.89 -22.31 -4.84
N LEU A 98 25.50 -23.34 -5.59
CA LEU A 98 25.81 -24.73 -5.26
C LEU A 98 27.31 -25.01 -5.43
N GLU A 99 27.85 -25.89 -4.58
CA GLU A 99 29.22 -26.37 -4.75
C GLU A 99 29.35 -27.25 -6.00
N GLU A 100 30.54 -27.28 -6.61
CA GLU A 100 30.77 -28.10 -7.81
C GLU A 100 30.52 -29.59 -7.51
N GLY A 101 29.82 -30.27 -8.41
CA GLY A 101 29.42 -31.67 -8.23
C GLY A 101 28.14 -31.86 -7.42
N TYR A 102 27.54 -30.80 -6.88
CA TYR A 102 26.25 -30.87 -6.19
C TYR A 102 25.08 -30.48 -7.12
N THR A 103 23.93 -31.12 -6.89
CA THR A 103 22.67 -30.79 -7.54
C THR A 103 21.60 -30.64 -6.47
N ALA A 104 20.81 -29.58 -6.56
CA ALA A 104 19.69 -29.37 -5.66
C ALA A 104 18.49 -30.23 -6.08
N GLY A 105 17.83 -30.83 -5.09
CA GLY A 105 16.52 -31.46 -5.28
C GLY A 105 15.41 -30.43 -5.53
N GLN A 106 14.19 -30.92 -5.78
CA GLN A 106 13.03 -30.03 -5.91
C GLN A 106 12.76 -29.33 -4.57
N PRO A 107 12.77 -27.98 -4.52
CA PRO A 107 12.50 -27.26 -3.29
C PRO A 107 11.04 -27.43 -2.89
N THR A 108 10.79 -27.50 -1.58
CA THR A 108 9.45 -27.52 -1.01
C THR A 108 9.19 -26.21 -0.26
N VAL A 109 7.97 -25.68 -0.38
CA VAL A 109 7.55 -24.44 0.29
C VAL A 109 6.43 -24.75 1.26
N SER A 110 6.53 -24.22 2.47
CA SER A 110 5.46 -24.24 3.46
C SER A 110 5.26 -22.81 4.00
N PRO A 111 4.06 -22.22 3.85
CA PRO A 111 2.86 -22.78 3.22
C PRO A 111 2.96 -22.84 1.68
N GLN A 112 2.23 -23.78 1.05
CA GLN A 112 2.19 -23.91 -0.42
C GLN A 112 1.36 -22.83 -1.11
N THR A 113 0.42 -22.22 -0.38
CA THR A 113 -0.43 -21.14 -0.90
C THR A 113 -0.45 -19.96 0.06
N VAL A 114 -0.68 -18.77 -0.49
CA VAL A 114 -0.86 -17.52 0.25
C VAL A 114 -2.07 -16.76 -0.27
N LYS A 115 -2.71 -16.00 0.60
CA LYS A 115 -3.78 -15.08 0.23
C LYS A 115 -3.20 -13.68 0.09
N ILE A 116 -3.44 -13.05 -1.06
CA ILE A 116 -3.00 -11.69 -1.35
C ILE A 116 -4.25 -10.82 -1.50
N THR A 117 -4.25 -9.70 -0.79
CA THR A 117 -5.35 -8.73 -0.80
C THR A 117 -4.87 -7.40 -1.36
N GLY A 118 -5.61 -6.83 -2.31
CA GLY A 118 -5.23 -5.59 -2.97
C GLY A 118 -6.32 -5.07 -3.90
N ALA A 119 -5.96 -4.04 -4.67
CA ALA A 119 -6.81 -3.51 -5.73
C ALA A 119 -7.01 -4.59 -6.81
N LYS A 120 -8.23 -4.74 -7.31
CA LYS A 120 -8.60 -5.81 -8.23
C LYS A 120 -7.67 -5.94 -9.42
N ASP A 121 -7.39 -4.84 -10.10
CA ASP A 121 -6.56 -4.85 -11.31
C ASP A 121 -5.12 -5.30 -10.98
N ALA A 122 -4.57 -4.85 -9.85
CA ALA A 122 -3.25 -5.27 -9.40
C ALA A 122 -3.21 -6.75 -9.05
N ILE A 123 -4.25 -7.28 -8.40
CA ILE A 123 -4.37 -8.71 -8.07
C ILE A 123 -4.53 -9.55 -9.34
N GLU A 124 -5.26 -9.06 -10.34
CA GLU A 124 -5.48 -9.74 -11.61
C GLU A 124 -4.23 -9.77 -12.51
N GLN A 125 -3.31 -8.83 -12.34
CA GLN A 125 -2.04 -8.82 -13.04
C GLN A 125 -0.98 -9.77 -12.44
N ILE A 126 -1.18 -10.29 -11.24
CA ILE A 126 -0.23 -11.22 -10.61
C ILE A 126 -0.16 -12.51 -11.44
N SER A 127 1.01 -12.81 -11.99
CA SER A 127 1.28 -14.04 -12.74
C SER A 127 1.97 -15.09 -11.88
N TYR A 128 2.88 -14.68 -11.00
CA TYR A 128 3.67 -15.60 -10.17
C TYR A 128 3.84 -15.06 -8.75
N VAL A 129 3.88 -15.96 -7.78
CA VAL A 129 4.25 -15.65 -6.40
C VAL A 129 5.46 -16.49 -6.03
N LYS A 130 6.60 -15.83 -5.81
CA LYS A 130 7.89 -16.48 -5.59
C LYS A 130 8.41 -16.25 -4.19
N ALA A 131 8.87 -17.31 -3.53
CA ALA A 131 9.64 -17.28 -2.30
C ALA A 131 11.12 -17.34 -2.66
N ASN A 132 11.82 -16.20 -2.56
CA ASN A 132 13.24 -16.13 -2.88
C ASN A 132 14.08 -16.53 -1.65
N LEU A 133 14.86 -17.58 -1.82
CA LEU A 133 15.76 -18.08 -0.80
C LEU A 133 17.15 -17.45 -0.97
N GLU A 134 17.56 -16.68 0.03
CA GLU A 134 18.92 -16.15 0.13
C GLU A 134 19.85 -17.28 0.64
N ILE A 135 20.72 -17.78 -0.23
CA ILE A 135 21.68 -18.87 0.06
C ILE A 135 23.11 -18.30 0.00
N ASN A 136 24.03 -18.86 0.79
CA ASN A 136 25.46 -18.57 0.69
C ASN A 136 26.14 -19.44 -0.39
N LYS A 137 27.26 -18.97 -0.94
CA LYS A 137 28.07 -19.78 -1.87
C LYS A 137 28.63 -21.04 -1.19
N GLY A 138 28.78 -22.10 -1.97
CA GLY A 138 29.39 -23.37 -1.54
C GLY A 138 28.40 -24.27 -0.82
N LEU A 139 27.13 -24.23 -1.21
CA LEU A 139 26.12 -25.06 -0.58
C LEU A 139 26.28 -26.53 -0.97
N ASN A 140 26.48 -27.39 0.04
CA ASN A 140 26.67 -28.83 -0.09
C ASN A 140 25.78 -29.66 0.86
N GLU A 141 24.85 -29.01 1.57
CA GLU A 141 23.93 -29.64 2.50
C GLU A 141 22.49 -29.12 2.35
N THR A 142 21.54 -29.79 3.00
CA THR A 142 20.12 -29.40 3.00
C THR A 142 19.91 -28.10 3.77
N VAL A 143 19.29 -27.11 3.13
CA VAL A 143 18.93 -25.83 3.75
C VAL A 143 17.45 -25.78 4.10
N ASN A 144 17.15 -25.38 5.33
CA ASN A 144 15.82 -24.97 5.74
C ASN A 144 15.89 -23.53 6.24
N SER A 145 15.22 -22.60 5.56
CA SER A 145 15.22 -21.19 5.97
C SER A 145 13.93 -20.48 5.57
N LYS A 146 13.75 -19.28 6.11
CA LYS A 146 12.66 -18.39 5.74
C LYS A 146 13.05 -17.61 4.50
N ALA A 147 12.08 -17.42 3.61
CA ALA A 147 12.21 -16.68 2.37
C ALA A 147 11.23 -15.51 2.36
N THR A 148 11.60 -14.41 1.68
CA THR A 148 10.67 -13.32 1.41
C THR A 148 9.82 -13.68 0.19
N VAL A 149 8.51 -13.55 0.32
CA VAL A 149 7.56 -13.80 -0.78
C VAL A 149 7.34 -12.53 -1.58
N LYS A 150 7.42 -12.62 -2.90
CA LYS A 150 7.16 -11.52 -3.84
C LYS A 150 6.10 -11.94 -4.86
N ALA A 151 5.13 -11.07 -5.09
CA ALA A 151 4.19 -11.20 -6.21
C ALA A 151 4.76 -10.47 -7.43
N LEU A 152 4.74 -11.12 -8.58
CA LEU A 152 5.29 -10.62 -9.84
C LEU A 152 4.17 -10.52 -10.87
N THR A 153 4.08 -9.38 -11.53
CA THR A 153 3.14 -9.15 -12.63
C THR A 153 3.70 -9.67 -13.94
N GLY A 154 2.84 -10.21 -14.80
CA GLY A 154 3.19 -10.57 -16.18
C GLY A 154 3.34 -9.33 -17.04
N ILE A 155 4.32 -9.31 -17.95
CA ILE A 155 4.53 -8.26 -18.96
C ILE A 155 3.57 -8.49 -20.13
#